data_AF-A0A5P2DCR4-F1
#
_entry.id   AF-A0A5P2DCR4-F1
#
_cell.length_a   1.000
_cell.length_b   1.000
_cell.length_c   1.000
_cell.angle_alpha   90.00
_cell.angle_beta   90.00
_cell.angle_gamma   90.00
#
_symmetry.space_group_name_H-M   'P 1'
#
loop_
_entity.id
_entity.type
_entity.pdbx_description
1 polymer ?
#
loop_
_entity_poly.entity_id
_entity_poly.type
_entity_poly.pdbx_seq_one_letter_code
_entity_poly.pdbx_strand_id
1 'polypeptide(L)'
;MVLDPETSAKITRYRPKHAPPLWADIAPLVRSVVAAVVTAAPYDVERLLHVTGRLALWAEAAGLERDPNEWLRNEVIDAFVRSRAGDIKGSSVRTYRTWLLRVRDALAWSERGEAAPARMHAEGSRISPTVVQSSQACGTGPCICLVSRRPMPLRFSVSVPASD
;
A
#
# COMPACT_ATOMS: atom_id res chain seq x y z
N MET A 1 -7.94 -25.23 5.07
CA MET A 1 -6.68 -24.49 5.30
C MET A 1 -6.51 -24.32 6.80
N VAL A 2 -5.39 -24.76 7.39
CA VAL A 2 -5.16 -24.64 8.85
C VAL A 2 -4.27 -23.43 9.08
N LEU A 3 -4.79 -22.40 9.75
CA LEU A 3 -4.00 -21.24 10.14
C LEU A 3 -3.12 -21.62 11.33
N ASP A 4 -1.91 -21.06 11.34
CA ASP A 4 -1.04 -21.11 12.51
C ASP A 4 -1.78 -20.54 13.75
N PRO A 5 -1.70 -21.20 14.92
CA PRO A 5 -2.46 -20.82 16.11
C PRO A 5 -2.12 -19.42 16.64
N GLU A 6 -0.88 -18.93 16.46
CA GLU A 6 -0.49 -17.58 16.83
C GLU A 6 -1.18 -16.55 15.92
N THR A 7 -1.21 -16.81 14.62
CA THR A 7 -1.91 -15.97 13.64
C THR A 7 -3.41 -15.94 13.90
N SER A 8 -4.02 -17.09 14.19
CA SER A 8 -5.44 -17.19 14.56
C SER A 8 -5.76 -16.40 15.84
N ALA A 9 -4.89 -16.48 16.86
CA ALA A 9 -5.04 -15.72 18.08
C ALA A 9 -4.95 -14.20 17.84
N LYS A 10 -4.02 -13.75 16.98
CA LYS A 10 -3.89 -12.33 16.59
C LYS A 10 -5.15 -11.82 15.90
N ILE A 11 -5.68 -12.57 14.93
CA ILE A 11 -6.92 -12.22 14.22
C ILE A 11 -8.09 -12.09 15.19
N THR A 12 -8.25 -13.06 16.10
CA THR A 12 -9.36 -13.11 17.05
C THR A 12 -9.29 -11.98 18.09
N ARG A 13 -8.09 -11.66 18.58
CA ARG A 13 -7.88 -10.64 19.62
C ARG A 13 -7.86 -9.21 19.09
N TYR A 14 -7.71 -9.02 17.78
CA TYR A 14 -7.58 -7.69 17.21
C TYR A 14 -8.83 -6.84 17.47
N ARG A 15 -8.57 -5.63 17.98
CA ARG A 15 -9.53 -4.55 18.15
C ARG A 15 -8.85 -3.22 17.78
N PRO A 16 -9.44 -2.39 16.91
CA PRO A 16 -8.87 -1.10 16.60
C PRO A 16 -8.89 -0.18 17.83
N LYS A 17 -7.87 0.69 17.95
CA LYS A 17 -7.68 1.58 19.12
C LYS A 17 -8.91 2.47 19.43
N HIS A 18 -9.63 2.89 18.39
CA HIS A 18 -10.87 3.65 18.50
C HIS A 18 -12.00 2.85 17.85
N ALA A 19 -12.35 1.72 18.47
CA ALA A 19 -13.43 0.85 17.99
C ALA A 19 -14.79 1.48 18.35
N PRO A 20 -15.59 1.91 17.34
CA PRO A 20 -16.96 2.34 17.60
C PRO A 20 -17.81 1.13 18.06
N PRO A 21 -18.99 1.34 18.68
CA PRO A 21 -19.88 0.25 19.08
C PRO A 21 -20.20 -0.73 17.93
N LEU A 22 -20.34 -0.19 16.72
CA LEU A 22 -20.56 -0.94 15.47
C LEU A 22 -19.47 -1.97 15.14
N TRP A 23 -18.26 -1.84 15.72
CA TRP A 23 -17.18 -2.79 15.50
C TRP A 23 -17.57 -4.21 15.90
N ALA A 24 -18.44 -4.40 16.91
CA ALA A 24 -18.86 -5.73 17.33
C ALA A 24 -19.54 -6.52 16.21
N ASP A 25 -20.32 -5.84 15.37
CA ASP A 25 -21.06 -6.46 14.26
C ASP A 25 -20.16 -6.73 13.04
N ILE A 26 -19.20 -5.85 12.79
CA ILE A 26 -18.33 -5.89 11.61
C ILE A 26 -17.09 -6.78 11.82
N ALA A 27 -16.61 -6.90 13.07
CA ALA A 27 -15.39 -7.62 13.40
C ALA A 27 -15.36 -9.08 12.89
N PRO A 28 -16.43 -9.89 13.02
CA PRO A 28 -16.43 -11.25 12.49
C PRO A 28 -16.17 -11.29 10.98
N LEU A 29 -16.76 -10.37 10.23
CA LEU A 29 -16.61 -10.28 8.79
C LEU A 29 -15.17 -9.92 8.39
N VAL A 30 -14.61 -8.88 9.02
CA VAL A 30 -13.22 -8.46 8.81
C VAL A 30 -12.24 -9.58 9.13
N ARG A 31 -12.46 -10.29 10.24
CA ARG A 31 -11.63 -11.43 10.66
C ARG A 31 -11.70 -12.58 9.65
N SER A 32 -12.89 -12.88 9.13
CA SER A 32 -13.08 -13.91 8.11
C SER A 32 -12.33 -13.58 6.82
N VAL A 33 -12.46 -12.35 6.32
CA VAL A 33 -11.74 -11.89 5.12
C VAL A 33 -10.23 -11.98 5.31
N VAL A 34 -9.70 -11.48 6.44
CA VAL A 34 -8.26 -11.55 6.70
C VAL A 34 -7.79 -12.99 6.88
N ALA A 35 -8.55 -13.84 7.58
CA ALA A 35 -8.24 -15.26 7.74
C ALA A 35 -8.13 -15.99 6.38
N ALA A 36 -8.97 -15.63 5.40
CA ALA A 36 -8.90 -16.19 4.05
C ALA A 36 -7.65 -15.74 3.28
N VAL A 37 -7.21 -14.49 3.48
CA VAL A 37 -6.14 -13.89 2.64
C VAL A 37 -4.75 -13.87 3.29
N VAL A 38 -4.64 -14.11 4.60
CA VAL A 38 -3.40 -13.91 5.37
C VAL A 38 -2.23 -14.76 4.88
N THR A 39 -2.49 -15.94 4.32
CA THR A 39 -1.47 -16.84 3.78
C THR A 39 -1.04 -16.46 2.35
N ALA A 40 -1.86 -15.68 1.65
CA ALA A 40 -1.62 -15.26 0.26
C ALA A 40 -1.02 -13.85 0.17
N ALA A 41 -1.30 -12.98 1.15
CA ALA A 41 -0.78 -11.61 1.18
C ALA A 41 0.61 -11.55 1.85
N PRO A 42 1.60 -10.84 1.25
CA PRO A 42 2.96 -10.74 1.80
C PRO A 42 3.08 -9.69 2.92
N TYR A 43 2.01 -9.48 3.69
CA TYR A 43 1.92 -8.39 4.67
C TYR A 43 1.61 -8.92 6.06
N ASP A 44 2.10 -8.18 7.06
CA ASP A 44 1.82 -8.47 8.46
C ASP A 44 0.29 -8.46 8.75
N VAL A 45 -0.16 -9.45 9.50
CA VAL A 45 -1.58 -9.68 9.81
C VAL A 45 -2.22 -8.47 10.50
N GLU A 46 -1.50 -7.76 11.37
CA GLU A 46 -2.04 -6.60 12.09
C GLU A 46 -2.27 -5.43 11.14
N ARG A 47 -1.40 -5.28 10.13
CA ARG A 47 -1.55 -4.26 9.09
C ARG A 47 -2.76 -4.56 8.21
N LEU A 48 -2.97 -5.83 7.86
CA LEU A 48 -4.13 -6.28 7.10
C LEU A 48 -5.43 -6.05 7.88
N LEU A 49 -5.47 -6.43 9.15
CA LEU A 49 -6.62 -6.17 10.04
C LEU A 49 -6.89 -4.67 10.19
N HIS A 50 -5.84 -3.87 10.32
CA HIS A 50 -5.97 -2.43 10.46
C HIS A 50 -6.58 -1.77 9.23
N VAL A 51 -6.01 -2.03 8.05
CA VAL A 51 -6.49 -1.39 6.81
C VAL A 51 -7.89 -1.89 6.43
N THR A 52 -8.15 -3.20 6.59
CA THR A 52 -9.44 -3.82 6.26
C THR A 52 -10.53 -3.37 7.23
N GLY A 53 -10.25 -3.33 8.54
CA GLY A 53 -11.21 -2.83 9.53
C GLY A 53 -11.54 -1.35 9.34
N ARG A 54 -10.57 -0.52 8.94
CA ARG A 54 -10.79 0.90 8.64
C ARG A 54 -11.66 1.10 7.40
N LEU A 55 -11.52 0.25 6.39
CA LEU A 55 -12.36 0.27 5.20
C LEU A 55 -13.79 -0.16 5.53
N ALA A 56 -13.97 -1.28 6.25
CA ALA A 56 -15.29 -1.78 6.63
C ALA A 56 -16.09 -0.76 7.45
N LEU A 57 -15.46 -0.13 8.45
CA LEU A 57 -16.09 0.91 9.26
C LEU A 57 -16.47 2.15 8.43
N TRP A 58 -15.67 2.49 7.42
CA TRP A 58 -15.99 3.60 6.52
C TRP A 58 -17.13 3.23 5.57
N ALA A 59 -17.15 2.02 5.04
CA ALA A 59 -18.21 1.53 4.16
C ALA A 59 -19.58 1.54 4.86
N GLU A 60 -19.61 1.15 6.12
CA GLU A 60 -20.82 1.21 6.95
C GLU A 60 -21.29 2.63 7.23
N ALA A 61 -20.35 3.53 7.52
CA ALA A 61 -20.67 4.96 7.64
C ALA A 61 -21.16 5.57 6.31
N ALA A 62 -20.75 5.00 5.17
CA ALA A 62 -21.20 5.37 3.84
C ALA A 62 -22.53 4.69 3.44
N GLY A 63 -23.09 3.81 4.29
CA GLY A 63 -24.34 3.10 4.03
C GLY A 63 -24.24 1.96 3.02
N LEU A 64 -23.03 1.43 2.79
CA LEU A 64 -22.84 0.25 1.93
C LEU A 64 -23.29 -1.04 2.62
N GLU A 65 -23.64 -2.04 1.82
CA GLU A 65 -24.02 -3.35 2.32
C GLU A 65 -22.85 -4.05 3.03
N ARG A 66 -23.17 -4.86 4.03
CA ARG A 66 -22.21 -5.60 4.86
C ARG A 66 -21.65 -6.84 4.15
N ASP A 67 -21.34 -6.72 2.87
CA ASP A 67 -20.80 -7.79 2.03
C ASP A 67 -19.36 -7.47 1.63
N PRO A 68 -18.36 -8.31 1.95
CA PRO A 68 -16.97 -8.16 1.51
C PRO A 68 -16.82 -7.81 0.03
N ASN A 69 -17.67 -8.39 -0.83
CA ASN A 69 -17.65 -8.15 -2.26
C ASN A 69 -18.06 -6.73 -2.65
N GLU A 70 -18.91 -6.08 -1.85
CA GLU A 70 -19.36 -4.71 -2.10
C GLU A 70 -18.33 -3.68 -1.60
N TRP A 71 -17.81 -3.83 -0.39
CA TRP A 71 -16.86 -2.83 0.13
C TRP A 71 -15.40 -3.02 -0.34
N LEU A 72 -15.03 -4.18 -0.89
CA LEU A 72 -13.73 -4.39 -1.55
C LEU A 72 -13.71 -4.03 -3.05
N ARG A 73 -14.78 -3.45 -3.58
CA ARG A 73 -14.80 -2.96 -4.97
C ARG A 73 -13.75 -1.89 -5.19
N ASN A 74 -13.21 -1.84 -6.41
CA ASN A 74 -12.18 -0.87 -6.79
C ASN A 74 -12.64 0.57 -6.53
N GLU A 75 -13.88 0.86 -6.87
CA GLU A 75 -14.48 2.18 -6.75
C GLU A 75 -14.62 2.59 -5.28
N VAL A 76 -14.94 1.63 -4.42
CA VAL A 76 -15.12 1.84 -2.97
C VAL A 76 -13.76 2.02 -2.29
N ILE A 77 -12.76 1.21 -2.65
CA ILE A 77 -11.37 1.38 -2.19
C ILE A 77 -10.86 2.77 -2.59
N ASP A 78 -11.12 3.20 -3.81
CA ASP A 78 -10.68 4.51 -4.30
C ASP A 78 -11.40 5.66 -3.60
N ALA A 79 -12.70 5.53 -3.34
CA ALA A 79 -13.48 6.49 -2.58
C ALA A 79 -12.98 6.62 -1.13
N PHE A 80 -12.72 5.50 -0.45
CA PHE A 80 -12.13 5.47 0.89
C PHE A 80 -10.75 6.13 0.94
N VAL A 81 -9.89 5.79 0.00
CA VAL A 81 -8.52 6.32 -0.08
C VAL A 81 -8.56 7.83 -0.34
N ARG A 82 -9.50 8.30 -1.18
CA ARG A 82 -9.72 9.73 -1.45
C ARG A 82 -10.30 10.47 -0.25
N SER A 83 -11.28 9.91 0.44
CA SER A 83 -11.90 10.55 1.61
C SER A 83 -10.91 10.73 2.77
N ARG A 84 -9.89 9.87 2.84
CA ARG A 84 -8.81 9.92 3.83
C ARG A 84 -7.61 10.79 3.42
N ALA A 85 -7.56 11.30 2.19
CA ALA A 85 -6.40 12.03 1.68
C ALA A 85 -6.13 13.34 2.45
N GLY A 86 -7.13 13.90 3.13
CA GLY A 86 -6.98 15.04 4.04
C GLY A 86 -6.51 14.68 5.46
N ASP A 87 -6.76 13.44 5.91
CA ASP A 87 -6.50 13.00 7.30
C ASP A 87 -5.17 12.24 7.46
N ILE A 88 -4.57 11.79 6.36
CA ILE A 88 -3.41 10.90 6.35
C ILE A 88 -2.33 11.46 5.42
N LYS A 89 -1.05 11.30 5.81
CA LYS A 89 0.09 11.56 4.90
C LYS A 89 -0.13 10.88 3.54
N GLY A 90 0.05 11.62 2.45
CA GLY A 90 -0.17 11.13 1.08
C GLY A 90 0.63 9.87 0.71
N SER A 91 1.79 9.63 1.34
CA SER A 91 2.56 8.39 1.16
C SER A 91 1.85 7.14 1.71
N SER A 92 1.05 7.29 2.75
CA SER A 92 0.25 6.20 3.34
C SER A 92 -0.99 5.88 2.49
N VAL A 93 -1.54 6.86 1.78
CA VAL A 93 -2.71 6.72 0.89
C VAL A 93 -2.43 5.71 -0.23
N ARG A 94 -1.27 5.84 -0.90
CA ARG A 94 -0.84 4.89 -1.95
C ARG A 94 -0.55 3.49 -1.38
N THR A 95 0.02 3.44 -0.18
CA THR A 95 0.28 2.19 0.54
C THR A 95 -1.03 1.46 0.86
N TYR A 96 -2.03 2.18 1.37
CA TYR A 96 -3.34 1.61 1.72
C TYR A 96 -4.06 1.08 0.48
N ARG A 97 -4.08 1.86 -0.61
CA ARG A 97 -4.64 1.42 -1.89
C ARG A 97 -4.00 0.11 -2.34
N THR A 98 -2.68 0.04 -2.29
CA THR A 98 -1.94 -1.17 -2.70
C THR A 98 -2.32 -2.38 -1.85
N TRP A 99 -2.37 -2.22 -0.52
CA TRP A 99 -2.71 -3.33 0.38
C TRP A 99 -4.14 -3.81 0.18
N LEU A 100 -5.11 -2.91 0.03
CA LEU A 100 -6.52 -3.26 -0.18
C LEU A 100 -6.75 -3.99 -1.51
N LEU A 101 -6.09 -3.54 -2.59
CA LEU A 101 -6.15 -4.23 -3.87
C LEU A 101 -5.57 -5.65 -3.77
N ARG A 102 -4.49 -5.83 -3.02
CA ARG A 102 -3.90 -7.16 -2.79
C ARG A 102 -4.78 -8.07 -1.94
N VAL A 103 -5.48 -7.53 -0.94
CA VAL A 103 -6.48 -8.27 -0.17
C VAL A 103 -7.60 -8.76 -1.09
N ARG A 104 -8.14 -7.87 -1.93
CA ARG A 104 -9.19 -8.24 -2.89
C ARG A 104 -8.73 -9.32 -3.88
N ASP A 105 -7.55 -9.17 -4.47
CA ASP A 105 -7.03 -10.15 -5.43
C ASP A 105 -6.80 -11.51 -4.74
N ALA A 106 -6.28 -11.51 -3.51
CA ALA A 106 -6.10 -12.73 -2.71
C ALA A 106 -7.42 -13.38 -2.30
N LEU A 107 -8.45 -12.59 -1.97
CA LEU A 107 -9.78 -13.10 -1.66
C LEU A 107 -10.39 -13.78 -2.88
N ALA A 108 -10.29 -13.14 -4.04
CA ALA A 108 -10.79 -13.66 -5.30
C ALA A 108 -10.08 -14.96 -5.72
N TRP A 109 -8.78 -15.12 -5.42
CA TRP A 109 -8.08 -16.40 -5.61
C TRP A 109 -8.56 -17.48 -4.63
N SER A 110 -8.75 -17.10 -3.37
CA SER A 110 -9.23 -18.01 -2.32
C SER A 110 -10.62 -18.55 -2.64
N GLU A 111 -11.52 -17.71 -3.14
CA GLU A 111 -12.87 -18.10 -3.58
C GLU A 111 -12.87 -19.01 -4.81
N ARG A 112 -11.94 -18.79 -5.74
CA ARG A 112 -11.76 -19.66 -6.92
C ARG A 112 -11.06 -20.99 -6.61
N GLY A 113 -10.54 -21.17 -5.39
CA GLY A 113 -9.71 -22.32 -5.03
C GLY A 113 -8.36 -22.36 -5.75
N GLU A 114 -7.96 -21.24 -6.36
CA GLU A 114 -6.70 -21.12 -7.10
C GLU A 114 -5.59 -20.69 -6.16
N ALA A 115 -4.40 -21.29 -6.31
CA ALA A 115 -3.26 -20.89 -5.50
C ALA A 115 -2.84 -19.47 -5.91
N ALA A 116 -2.59 -18.60 -4.93
CA ALA A 116 -2.03 -17.28 -5.21
C ALA A 116 -0.75 -17.45 -6.05
N PRO A 117 -0.54 -16.63 -7.10
CA PRO A 117 0.59 -16.75 -8.00
C PRO A 117 1.89 -16.82 -7.21
N ALA A 118 2.74 -17.77 -7.60
CA ALA A 118 3.99 -18.07 -6.91
C ALA A 118 4.79 -16.78 -6.68
N ARG A 119 5.21 -16.61 -5.42
CA ARG A 119 6.00 -15.46 -4.97
C ARG A 119 7.27 -15.35 -5.82
N MET A 120 7.30 -14.43 -6.77
CA MET A 120 8.56 -13.95 -7.32
C MET A 120 9.18 -13.02 -6.29
N HIS A 121 9.90 -13.62 -5.34
CA HIS A 121 10.89 -12.89 -4.57
C HIS A 121 11.98 -12.48 -5.56
N ALA A 122 11.97 -11.21 -5.97
CA ALA A 122 13.20 -10.62 -6.49
C ALA A 122 14.14 -10.54 -5.28
N GLU A 123 15.01 -11.55 -5.12
CA GLU A 123 16.18 -11.40 -4.27
C GLU A 123 16.82 -10.10 -4.70
N GLY A 124 16.93 -9.16 -3.76
CA GLY A 124 17.60 -7.89 -3.97
C GLY A 124 19.08 -8.16 -4.12
N SER A 125 19.48 -8.79 -5.22
CA SER A 125 20.84 -8.75 -5.72
C SER A 125 21.11 -7.27 -5.95
N ARG A 126 21.75 -6.66 -4.95
CA ARG A 126 22.45 -5.39 -5.11
C ARG A 126 23.27 -5.56 -6.37
N ILE A 127 22.87 -4.87 -7.44
CA ILE A 127 23.78 -4.56 -8.53
C ILE A 127 24.79 -3.62 -7.88
N SER A 128 25.84 -4.19 -7.29
CA SER A 128 27.07 -3.45 -7.02
C SER A 128 27.46 -2.84 -8.36
N PRO A 129 27.62 -1.51 -8.48
CA PRO A 129 28.13 -0.94 -9.72
C PRO A 129 29.49 -1.59 -9.94
N THR A 130 29.57 -2.49 -10.92
CA THR A 130 30.85 -3.00 -11.41
C THR A 130 31.65 -1.77 -11.75
N VAL A 131 32.73 -1.54 -11.00
CA VAL A 131 33.77 -0.61 -11.41
C VAL A 131 34.26 -1.16 -12.73
N VAL A 132 33.83 -0.55 -13.83
CA VAL A 132 34.44 -0.76 -15.13
C VAL A 132 35.77 -0.04 -15.01
N GLN A 133 36.80 -0.80 -14.64
CA GLN A 133 38.17 -0.31 -14.67
C GLN A 133 38.52 -0.07 -16.14
N SER A 134 38.26 1.16 -16.57
CA SER A 134 38.59 1.66 -17.90
C SER A 134 40.09 1.77 -17.99
N SER A 135 40.75 0.75 -18.55
CA SER A 135 42.09 0.91 -19.08
C SER A 135 41.96 1.69 -20.39
N GLN A 136 42.04 3.02 -20.31
CA GLN A 136 42.14 3.88 -21.50
C GLN A 136 43.61 4.03 -21.88
N ALA A 137 43.97 3.37 -22.99
CA ALA A 137 45.10 3.79 -23.79
C ALA A 137 44.72 5.09 -24.54
N CYS A 138 45.58 6.09 -24.44
CA CYS A 138 45.52 7.35 -25.16
C CYS A 138 45.46 7.13 -26.69
N GLY A 139 44.65 7.93 -27.38
CA GLY A 139 44.58 7.91 -28.84
C GLY A 139 43.70 8.99 -29.45
N THR A 140 44.09 10.25 -29.25
CA THR A 140 43.96 11.43 -30.14
C THR A 140 42.81 11.46 -31.17
N GLY A 141 41.76 12.26 -30.90
CA GLY A 141 40.78 12.73 -31.90
C GLY A 141 39.54 13.36 -31.25
N PRO A 142 39.11 14.59 -31.65
CA PRO A 142 38.14 15.35 -30.86
C PRO A 142 36.70 14.86 -31.04
N CYS A 143 36.11 14.32 -29.97
CA CYS A 143 34.68 14.07 -29.88
C CYS A 143 33.94 15.38 -29.58
N ILE A 144 33.19 15.87 -30.56
CA ILE A 144 32.19 16.95 -30.39
C ILE A 144 31.00 16.35 -29.65
N CYS A 145 31.03 16.35 -28.31
CA CYS A 145 29.85 16.07 -27.50
C CYS A 145 28.98 17.34 -27.44
N LEU A 146 28.00 17.42 -28.34
CA LEU A 146 26.95 18.43 -28.34
C LEU A 146 25.96 18.16 -27.18
N VAL A 147 26.36 18.41 -25.94
CA VAL A 147 25.44 18.47 -24.79
C VAL A 147 24.82 19.87 -24.77
N SER A 148 23.72 20.02 -25.50
CA SER A 148 22.86 21.19 -25.41
C SER A 148 21.97 21.08 -24.18
N ARG A 149 22.38 21.71 -23.06
CA ARG A 149 21.47 22.25 -22.04
C ARG A 149 22.08 23.47 -21.33
N ARG A 150 21.56 24.64 -21.67
CA ARG A 150 21.46 25.86 -20.86
C ARG A 150 20.10 26.51 -21.21
N PRO A 151 19.54 27.47 -20.45
CA PRO A 151 19.85 27.95 -19.07
C PRO A 151 18.60 28.18 -18.18
N MET A 152 18.84 28.44 -16.87
CA MET A 152 18.22 29.38 -15.87
C MET A 152 16.88 30.13 -16.14
N PRO A 153 16.32 30.92 -15.19
CA PRO A 153 16.39 30.93 -13.70
C PRO A 153 15.00 31.19 -13.04
N LEU A 154 14.84 30.99 -11.72
CA LEU A 154 13.88 31.80 -10.95
C LEU A 154 14.46 32.17 -9.59
N ARG A 155 14.96 33.41 -9.52
CA ARG A 155 15.04 34.24 -8.31
C ARG A 155 13.64 34.80 -8.07
N PHE A 156 13.13 34.72 -6.85
CA PHE A 156 12.14 35.67 -6.35
C PHE A 156 12.47 36.02 -4.90
N SER A 157 12.90 37.25 -4.69
CA SER A 157 12.83 37.96 -3.41
C SER A 157 11.40 38.46 -3.22
N VAL A 158 10.85 38.38 -2.01
CA VAL A 158 9.85 39.33 -1.52
C VAL A 158 10.15 39.66 -0.05
N SER A 159 10.18 40.97 0.20
CA SER A 159 10.39 41.64 1.48
C SER A 159 9.16 41.62 2.40
N VAL A 160 9.48 41.84 3.68
CA VAL A 160 8.66 42.21 4.86
C VAL A 160 7.65 43.35 4.58
N PRO A 161 6.62 43.54 5.44
CA PRO A 161 6.77 44.59 6.47
C PRO A 161 6.27 44.20 7.88
N ALA A 162 6.84 44.90 8.86
CA ALA A 162 6.46 44.94 10.27
C ALA A 162 5.34 45.97 10.51
N SER A 163 4.59 45.78 11.61
CA SER A 163 3.84 46.75 12.45
C SER A 163 2.91 45.91 13.34
N ASP A 164 2.76 46.09 14.65
CA ASP A 164 3.13 47.14 15.61
C ASP A 164 3.40 46.45 16.97
#